data_AF-A0A4R6L5A9-F1
#
_entry.id   AF-A0A4R6L5A9-F1
#
_cell.length_a   1.000
_cell.length_b   1.000
_cell.length_c   1.000
_cell.angle_alpha   90.00
_cell.angle_beta   90.00
_cell.angle_gamma   90.00
#
_symmetry.space_group_name_H-M   'P 1'
#
loop_
_entity.id
_entity.type
_entity.pdbx_description
1 polymer ?
#
loop_
_entity_poly.entity_id
_entity_poly.type
_entity_poly.pdbx_seq_one_letter_code
_entity_poly.pdbx_strand_id
1 'polypeptide(L)'
;MEKFEYIRTRYNVPAEMFREVIVNERKGVITEDKGNYIGVVFYDDKKLMPLPCHPTWKVEYLDTFNYKPPKPKNAASKQRYRDYLHADSSLTFAEWLGIK
;
A
#
# COMPACT_ATOMS: atom_id res chain seq x y z
N MET A 1 5.49 -11.42 -14.66
CA MET A 1 4.07 -11.31 -14.30
C MET A 1 3.84 -9.87 -13.89
N GLU A 2 3.03 -9.15 -14.65
CA GLU A 2 2.66 -7.78 -14.29
C GLU A 2 1.85 -7.77 -12.99
N LYS A 3 1.89 -6.66 -12.25
CA LYS A 3 1.08 -6.50 -11.05
C LYS A 3 -0.39 -6.64 -11.41
N PHE A 4 -1.12 -7.43 -10.63
CA PHE A 4 -2.54 -7.74 -10.80
C PHE A 4 -2.90 -8.51 -12.08
N GLU A 5 -1.93 -9.00 -12.86
CA GLU A 5 -2.19 -9.75 -14.10
C GLU A 5 -3.09 -10.98 -13.84
N TYR A 6 -2.76 -11.75 -12.80
CA TYR A 6 -3.59 -12.87 -12.37
C TYR A 6 -5.00 -12.43 -11.97
N ILE A 7 -5.14 -11.33 -11.22
CA ILE A 7 -6.45 -10.85 -10.77
C ILE A 7 -7.31 -10.41 -11.95
N ARG A 8 -6.73 -9.62 -12.85
CA ARG A 8 -7.41 -9.10 -14.05
C ARG A 8 -7.87 -10.24 -14.96
N THR A 9 -7.03 -11.25 -15.16
CA THR A 9 -7.36 -12.40 -16.02
C THR A 9 -8.32 -13.39 -15.34
N ARG A 10 -8.12 -13.70 -14.06
CA ARG A 10 -8.89 -14.70 -13.32
C ARG A 10 -10.30 -14.24 -12.97
N TYR A 11 -10.43 -13.00 -12.52
CA TYR A 11 -11.69 -12.44 -12.01
C TYR A 11 -12.35 -11.47 -12.99
N ASN A 12 -11.70 -11.13 -14.11
CA ASN A 12 -12.17 -10.15 -15.09
C ASN A 12 -12.54 -8.80 -14.47
N VAL A 13 -11.71 -8.32 -13.54
CA VAL A 13 -11.88 -7.02 -12.87
C VAL A 13 -10.79 -6.05 -13.29
N PRO A 14 -11.07 -4.74 -13.32
CA PRO A 14 -10.09 -3.75 -13.76
C PRO A 14 -9.18 -3.32 -12.60
N ALA A 15 -8.62 -4.29 -11.86
CA ALA A 15 -7.71 -4.04 -10.76
C ALA A 15 -6.39 -3.44 -11.27
N GLU A 16 -6.01 -2.28 -10.74
CA GLU A 16 -4.83 -1.54 -11.16
C GLU A 16 -4.23 -0.77 -9.99
N MET A 17 -2.93 -0.53 -10.04
CA MET A 17 -2.25 0.25 -9.00
C MET A 17 -2.82 1.67 -8.96
N PHE A 18 -2.97 2.21 -7.75
CA PHE A 18 -3.49 3.55 -7.49
C PHE A 18 -4.95 3.80 -7.89
N ARG A 19 -5.66 2.80 -8.41
CA ARG A 19 -7.09 2.92 -8.68
C ARG A 19 -7.86 3.03 -7.37
N GLU A 20 -8.81 3.96 -7.32
CA GLU A 20 -9.71 4.09 -6.19
C GLU A 20 -10.80 3.01 -6.25
N VAL A 21 -11.18 2.51 -5.07
CA VAL A 21 -12.20 1.48 -4.92
C VAL A 21 -13.10 1.80 -3.73
N ILE A 22 -14.34 1.34 -3.78
CA ILE A 22 -15.22 1.28 -2.60
C ILE A 22 -15.36 -0.21 -2.24
N VAL A 23 -14.88 -0.60 -1.06
CA VAL A 23 -15.00 -1.97 -0.57
C VAL A 23 -15.89 -1.98 0.66
N ASN A 24 -17.03 -2.65 0.58
CA ASN A 24 -18.02 -2.71 1.66
C ASN A 24 -18.30 -1.30 2.24
N GLU A 25 -18.70 -0.38 1.37
CA GLU A 25 -19.05 1.03 1.67
C GLU A 25 -17.89 1.91 2.15
N ARG A 26 -16.65 1.41 2.14
CA ARG A 26 -15.47 2.16 2.55
C ARG A 26 -14.61 2.51 1.34
N LYS A 27 -14.34 3.80 1.17
CA LYS A 27 -13.49 4.32 0.08
C LYS A 27 -12.01 4.10 0.39
N GLY A 28 -11.26 3.61 -0.59
CA GLY A 28 -9.82 3.42 -0.50
C GLY A 28 -9.13 3.44 -1.85
N VAL A 29 -7.85 3.10 -1.84
CA VAL A 29 -6.98 3.06 -3.03
C VAL A 29 -6.15 1.79 -3.03
N ILE A 30 -6.03 1.15 -4.20
CA ILE A 30 -5.18 -0.02 -4.39
C ILE A 30 -3.71 0.41 -4.34
N THR A 31 -2.92 -0.21 -3.46
CA THR A 31 -1.50 0.15 -3.24
C THR A 31 -0.55 -1.04 -3.26
N GLU A 32 -1.08 -2.26 -3.23
CA GLU A 32 -0.28 -3.48 -3.19
C GLU A 32 -0.97 -4.62 -3.93
N ASP A 33 -0.18 -5.44 -4.61
CA ASP A 33 -0.61 -6.72 -5.18
C ASP A 33 -0.34 -7.81 -4.14
N LYS A 34 -1.41 -8.50 -3.70
CA LYS A 34 -1.34 -9.59 -2.73
C LYS A 34 -1.75 -10.93 -3.36
N GLY A 35 -1.54 -11.10 -4.67
CA GLY A 35 -1.79 -12.34 -5.39
C GLY A 35 -3.28 -12.54 -5.69
N ASN A 36 -4.00 -13.31 -4.86
CA ASN A 36 -5.46 -13.50 -5.00
C ASN A 36 -6.27 -12.31 -4.45
N TYR A 37 -5.62 -11.36 -3.80
CA TYR A 37 -6.24 -10.22 -3.12
C TYR A 37 -5.64 -8.91 -3.63
N ILE A 38 -6.45 -7.84 -3.62
CA ILE A 38 -5.97 -6.48 -3.80
C ILE A 38 -5.65 -5.87 -2.42
N GLY A 39 -4.50 -5.21 -2.29
CA GLY A 39 -4.14 -4.47 -1.09
C GLY A 39 -4.70 -3.05 -1.15
N VAL A 40 -5.72 -2.77 -0.34
CA VAL A 40 -6.41 -1.48 -0.32
C VAL A 40 -6.05 -0.70 0.93
N VAL A 41 -5.60 0.54 0.77
CA VAL A 41 -5.49 1.49 1.87
C VAL A 41 -6.79 2.28 1.92
N PHE A 42 -7.50 2.18 3.04
CA PHE A 42 -8.74 2.94 3.25
C PHE A 42 -8.44 4.34 3.79
N TYR A 43 -9.18 5.33 3.30
CA TYR A 43 -8.99 6.74 3.68
C TYR A 43 -9.41 7.04 5.12
N ASP A 44 -10.34 6.24 5.66
CA ASP A 44 -10.84 6.34 7.03
C ASP A 44 -9.95 5.61 8.07
N ASP A 45 -8.98 4.80 7.62
CA ASP A 45 -8.13 4.01 8.51
C ASP A 45 -6.97 4.85 9.07
N LYS A 46 -6.87 4.96 10.39
CA LYS A 46 -5.79 5.68 11.07
C LYS A 46 -4.40 5.08 10.81
N LYS A 47 -4.33 3.76 10.59
CA LYS A 47 -3.06 3.06 10.34
C LYS A 47 -2.58 3.24 8.91
N LEU A 48 -3.48 3.54 7.96
CA LEU A 48 -3.18 3.72 6.54
C LEU A 48 -2.34 2.56 5.96
N MET A 49 -2.65 1.33 6.38
CA MET A 49 -1.96 0.13 5.92
C MET A 49 -2.80 -0.59 4.86
N PRO A 50 -2.18 -1.21 3.84
CA PRO A 50 -2.90 -1.98 2.83
C PRO A 50 -3.52 -3.23 3.45
N LEU A 51 -4.84 -3.27 3.49
CA LEU A 51 -5.61 -4.43 3.93
C LEU A 51 -5.94 -5.32 2.73
N PRO A 52 -5.90 -6.66 2.89
CA PRO A 52 -6.30 -7.56 1.82
C PRO A 52 -7.81 -7.49 1.58
N CYS A 53 -8.23 -7.23 0.35
CA CYS A 53 -9.62 -7.26 -0.08
C CYS A 53 -9.78 -8.24 -1.24
N HIS A 54 -10.84 -9.06 -1.22
CA HIS A 54 -11.09 -9.99 -2.31
C HIS A 54 -11.55 -9.18 -3.54
N PRO A 55 -11.00 -9.42 -4.75
CA PRO A 55 -11.18 -8.52 -5.89
C PRO A 55 -12.63 -8.37 -6.38
N THR A 56 -13.50 -9.31 -6.03
CA THR A 56 -14.92 -9.33 -6.44
C THR A 56 -15.92 -9.17 -5.29
N TRP A 57 -15.48 -9.20 -4.02
CA TRP A 57 -16.40 -9.23 -2.90
C TRP A 57 -16.75 -7.81 -2.44
N LYS A 58 -17.94 -7.34 -2.83
CA LYS A 58 -18.41 -5.98 -2.51
C LYS A 58 -17.40 -4.89 -2.88
N VAL A 59 -16.71 -5.06 -4.01
CA VAL A 59 -15.75 -4.09 -4.54
C VAL A 59 -16.39 -3.37 -5.71
N GLU A 60 -16.42 -2.05 -5.62
CA GLU A 60 -16.71 -1.15 -6.74
C GLU A 60 -15.38 -0.50 -7.17
N TYR A 61 -15.03 -0.66 -8.44
CA TYR A 61 -13.85 -0.03 -9.03
C TYR A 61 -14.25 1.32 -9.61
N LEU A 62 -13.62 2.38 -9.15
CA LEU A 62 -13.87 3.73 -9.65
C LEU A 62 -12.95 4.03 -10.84
N ASP A 63 -13.35 5.00 -11.65
CA ASP A 63 -12.52 5.51 -12.77
C ASP A 63 -11.46 6.53 -12.30
N THR A 64 -11.42 6.82 -10.99
CA THR A 64 -10.47 7.75 -10.38
C THR A 64 -9.22 7.04 -9.87
N PHE A 65 -8.10 7.77 -9.89
CA PHE A 65 -6.80 7.27 -9.44
C PHE A 65 -6.16 8.23 -8.45
N ASN A 66 -5.59 7.69 -7.38
CA ASN A 66 -4.80 8.43 -6.41
C ASN A 66 -3.34 7.95 -6.40
N TYR A 67 -2.52 8.61 -7.23
CA TYR A 67 -1.08 8.36 -7.33
C TYR A 67 -0.27 8.82 -6.10
N LYS A 68 -0.91 9.51 -5.15
CA LYS A 68 -0.33 9.91 -3.87
C LYS A 68 -1.16 9.30 -2.73
N PRO A 69 -1.18 7.96 -2.60
CA PRO A 69 -1.98 7.31 -1.58
C PRO A 69 -1.55 7.76 -0.18
N PRO A 70 -2.48 7.83 0.77
CA PRO A 70 -2.18 8.23 2.13
C PRO A 70 -1.21 7.21 2.75
N LYS A 71 -0.23 7.72 3.50
CA LYS A 71 0.82 6.91 4.13
C LYS A 71 0.79 7.12 5.64
N PRO A 72 1.13 6.09 6.45
CA PRO A 72 1.21 6.26 7.89
C PRO A 72 2.22 7.34 8.28
N LYS A 73 1.89 8.07 9.36
CA LYS A 73 2.84 9.02 9.97
C LYS A 73 4.14 8.28 10.30
N ASN A 74 5.27 8.95 10.07
CA ASN A 74 6.62 8.43 10.33
C ASN A 74 7.03 7.21 9.47
N ALA A 75 6.34 6.88 8.37
CA ALA A 75 6.74 5.78 7.50
C ALA A 75 8.20 5.89 7.03
N ALA A 76 8.64 7.12 6.67
CA ALA A 76 10.02 7.38 6.27
C ALA A 76 11.01 7.19 7.43
N SER A 77 10.66 7.59 8.65
CA SER A 77 11.52 7.40 9.83
C SER A 77 11.66 5.92 10.19
N LYS A 78 10.54 5.17 10.17
CA LYS A 78 10.57 3.71 10.33
C LYS A 78 11.43 3.03 9.26
N GLN A 79 11.33 3.47 8.00
CA GLN A 79 12.19 2.97 6.93
C GLN A 79 13.67 3.23 7.23
N ARG A 80 14.05 4.47 7.55
CA ARG A 80 15.43 4.84 7.90
C ARG A 80 15.98 4.02 9.06
N TYR A 81 15.17 3.76 10.08
CA TYR A 81 15.58 2.93 11.21
C TYR A 81 15.81 1.47 10.82
N ARG A 82 14.97 0.90 9.95
CA ARG A 82 15.22 -0.44 9.39
C ARG A 82 16.48 -0.47 8.55
N ASP A 83 16.68 0.53 7.69
CA ASP A 83 17.86 0.64 6.85
C ASP A 83 19.14 0.70 7.71
N TYR A 84 19.09 1.46 8.81
CA TYR A 84 20.14 1.49 9.83
C TYR A 84 20.41 0.11 10.46
N LEU A 85 19.37 -0.63 10.88
CA LEU A 85 19.52 -1.97 11.47
C LEU A 85 20.10 -3.00 10.51
N HIS A 86 19.90 -2.81 9.19
CA HIS A 86 20.46 -3.68 8.16
C HIS A 86 21.81 -3.19 7.61
N ALA A 87 22.19 -1.96 7.93
CA ALA A 87 23.49 -1.44 7.54
C ALA A 87 24.58 -2.05 8.42
N ASP A 88 25.66 -2.50 7.80
CA ASP A 88 26.88 -2.87 8.51
C ASP A 88 27.62 -1.57 8.87
N SER A 89 27.11 -0.88 9.88
CA SER A 89 27.61 0.41 10.34
C SER A 89 27.88 0.39 11.83
N SER A 90 29.02 0.94 12.24
CA SER A 90 29.37 1.16 13.64
C SER A 90 28.80 2.48 14.20
N LEU A 91 28.09 3.25 13.38
CA LEU A 91 27.47 4.51 13.79
C LEU A 91 26.30 4.24 14.74
N THR A 92 25.99 5.18 15.61
CA THR A 92 24.70 5.22 16.30
C THR A 92 23.60 5.69 15.35
N PHE A 93 22.33 5.44 15.69
CA PHE A 93 21.21 5.89 14.85
C PHE A 93 21.15 7.42 14.69
N ALA A 94 21.57 8.20 15.70
CA ALA A 94 21.62 9.66 15.61
C ALA A 94 22.66 10.13 14.60
N GLU A 95 23.86 9.53 14.62
CA GLU A 95 24.94 9.79 13.66
C GLU A 95 24.56 9.35 12.25
N TRP A 96 23.88 8.19 12.12
CA TRP A 96 23.32 7.72 10.85
C TRP A 96 22.32 8.72 10.24
N LEU A 97 21.55 9.40 11.07
CA LEU A 97 20.64 10.46 10.65
C LEU A 97 21.35 11.81 10.41
N GLY A 98 22.65 11.91 10.67
CA GLY A 98 23.43 13.15 10.54
C GLY A 98 23.12 14.19 11.62
N ILE A 99 22.54 13.76 12.75
CA ILE A 99 22.22 14.64 13.88
C ILE A 99 23.45 14.70 14.79
N LYS A 100 23.95 15.92 15.03
CA LYS A 100 25.04 16.20 15.98
C LYS A 100 24.50 16.51 17.37
#